data_AF-A0A8X6TUZ6-F1
#
_entry.id   AF-A0A8X6TUZ6-F1
#
_cell.length_a   1.000
_cell.length_b   1.000
_cell.length_c   1.000
_cell.angle_alpha   90.00
_cell.angle_beta   90.00
_cell.angle_gamma   90.00
#
_symmetry.space_group_name_H-M   'P 1'
#
loop_
_entity.id
_entity.type
_entity.pdbx_description
1 polymer ?
#
loop_
_entity_poly.entity_id
_entity_poly.type
_entity_poly.pdbx_seq_one_letter_code
_entity_poly.pdbx_strand_id
1 'polypeptide(L)'
;MSVQQVRKCCREFEDECADVQDYQHSGWPSVSDETITKVEEALLKYQRVRVRNLCEMIPNVSKSCIHKIVIDLLGYAKVCARIEEELKEEVLSYLRGTAEDIYNSGMKKMVHRMQKCIDLNGDYVEK
;
A
#
# COMPACT_ATOMS: atom_id res chain seq x y z
N MET A 1 -33.16 5.40 -13.99
CA MET A 1 -33.65 4.12 -14.55
C MET A 1 -34.69 4.44 -15.60
N SER A 2 -34.41 4.20 -16.88
CA SER A 2 -35.37 4.45 -17.97
C SER A 2 -36.32 3.25 -18.13
N VAL A 3 -37.52 3.49 -18.68
CA VAL A 3 -38.54 2.45 -18.93
C VAL A 3 -37.97 1.29 -19.77
N GLN A 4 -37.00 1.58 -20.64
CA GLN A 4 -36.32 0.58 -21.47
C GLN A 4 -35.45 -0.37 -20.65
N GLN A 5 -34.76 0.13 -19.62
CA GLN A 5 -33.95 -0.68 -18.71
C GLN A 5 -34.82 -1.62 -17.88
N VAL A 6 -35.98 -1.12 -17.43
CA VAL A 6 -36.96 -1.92 -16.66
C VAL A 6 -37.50 -3.06 -17.51
N ARG A 7 -37.92 -2.79 -18.76
CA ARG A 7 -38.42 -3.83 -19.68
C ARG A 7 -37.37 -4.88 -20.05
N LYS A 8 -36.10 -4.48 -20.15
CA LYS A 8 -34.99 -5.42 -20.40
C LYS A 8 -34.80 -6.36 -19.20
N CYS A 9 -34.76 -5.80 -18.00
CA CYS A 9 -34.64 -6.56 -16.76
C CYS A 9 -35.82 -7.53 -16.54
N CYS A 10 -37.07 -7.11 -16.81
CA CYS A 10 -38.22 -8.01 -16.69
C CYS A 10 -38.13 -9.21 -17.66
N ARG A 11 -37.63 -9.02 -18.88
CA ARG A 11 -37.44 -10.13 -19.84
C ARG A 11 -36.35 -11.10 -19.41
N GLU A 12 -35.21 -10.57 -18.96
CA GLU A 12 -34.08 -11.39 -18.48
C GLU A 12 -34.47 -12.22 -17.23
N PHE A 13 -35.38 -11.71 -16.41
CA PHE A 13 -35.92 -12.42 -15.25
C PHE A 13 -36.92 -13.53 -15.61
N GLU A 14 -37.74 -13.31 -16.65
CA GLU A 14 -38.69 -14.32 -17.16
C GLU A 14 -38.00 -15.49 -17.88
N ASP A 15 -36.84 -15.25 -18.51
CA ASP A 15 -36.06 -16.26 -19.23
C ASP A 15 -35.18 -17.17 -18.31
N GLU A 16 -35.53 -17.31 -17.02
CA GLU A 16 -34.78 -18.08 -15.99
C GLU A 16 -33.27 -17.75 -15.94
N CYS A 17 -32.90 -16.48 -16.18
CA CYS A 17 -31.58 -15.99 -15.79
C CYS A 17 -31.54 -15.79 -14.26
N ALA A 18 -31.61 -16.90 -13.52
CA ALA A 18 -31.54 -16.97 -12.07
C ALA A 18 -30.11 -16.73 -11.52
N ASP A 19 -29.16 -16.42 -12.41
CA ASP A 19 -27.81 -16.09 -12.03
C ASP A 19 -27.75 -14.62 -11.57
N VAL A 20 -27.75 -14.44 -10.24
CA VAL A 20 -27.58 -13.14 -9.57
C VAL A 20 -26.10 -12.71 -9.55
N GLN A 21 -25.20 -13.49 -10.15
CA GLN A 21 -23.80 -13.09 -10.26
C GLN A 21 -23.66 -11.97 -11.30
N ASP A 22 -23.04 -10.87 -10.87
CA ASP A 22 -22.65 -9.80 -11.77
C ASP A 22 -21.77 -10.37 -12.90
N TYR A 23 -22.24 -10.28 -14.15
CA TYR A 23 -21.42 -10.61 -15.30
C TYR A 23 -20.11 -9.83 -15.24
N GLN A 24 -19.02 -10.54 -15.52
CA GLN A 24 -17.67 -10.01 -15.45
C GLN A 24 -17.56 -8.74 -16.30
N HIS A 25 -17.55 -7.59 -15.63
CA HIS A 25 -17.49 -6.30 -16.29
C HIS A 25 -16.14 -6.19 -17.01
N SER A 26 -16.17 -5.91 -18.31
CA SER A 26 -15.01 -5.54 -19.13
C SER A 26 -14.49 -4.13 -18.78
N GLY A 27 -14.53 -3.76 -17.51
CA GLY A 27 -14.14 -2.45 -16.99
C GLY A 27 -12.63 -2.29 -16.82
N TRP A 28 -11.85 -3.30 -17.21
CA TRP A 28 -10.39 -3.23 -17.21
C TRP A 28 -9.95 -2.45 -18.46
N PRO A 29 -9.37 -1.24 -18.32
CA PRO A 29 -8.62 -0.65 -19.43
C PRO A 29 -7.51 -1.64 -19.77
N SER A 30 -7.29 -1.94 -21.05
CA SER A 30 -6.18 -2.79 -21.49
C SER A 30 -4.84 -2.12 -21.15
N VAL A 31 -4.44 -2.29 -19.90
CA VAL A 31 -3.11 -1.97 -19.41
C VAL A 31 -2.19 -2.97 -20.11
N SER A 32 -1.27 -2.49 -20.92
CA SER A 32 -0.33 -3.37 -21.60
C SER A 32 0.64 -3.98 -20.57
N ASP A 33 1.05 -5.21 -20.79
CA ASP A 33 2.04 -5.88 -19.94
C ASP A 33 3.33 -5.06 -19.82
N GLU A 34 3.71 -4.35 -20.90
CA GLU A 34 4.84 -3.43 -20.91
C GLU A 34 4.73 -2.32 -19.85
N THR A 35 3.52 -1.79 -19.61
CA THR A 35 3.31 -0.77 -18.56
C THR A 35 3.34 -1.37 -17.15
N ILE A 36 2.90 -2.62 -16.99
CA ILE A 36 2.96 -3.34 -15.71
C ILE A 36 4.44 -3.56 -15.33
N THR A 37 5.25 -4.05 -16.27
CA THR A 37 6.68 -4.28 -16.06
C THR A 37 7.42 -3.00 -15.71
N LYS A 38 7.13 -1.87 -16.39
CA LYS A 38 7.74 -0.58 -16.06
C LYS A 38 7.36 -0.07 -14.67
N VAL A 39 6.11 -0.28 -14.24
CA VAL A 39 5.67 0.05 -12.88
C VAL A 39 6.41 -0.82 -11.87
N GLU A 40 6.57 -2.11 -12.14
CA GLU A 40 7.28 -3.05 -11.27
C GLU A 40 8.78 -2.71 -11.16
N GLU A 41 9.46 -2.46 -12.28
CA GLU A 41 10.85 -2.01 -12.30
C GLU A 41 11.06 -0.70 -11.53
N ALA A 42 10.14 0.26 -11.68
CA ALA A 42 10.18 1.51 -10.94
C ALA A 42 9.98 1.31 -9.43
N LEU A 43 9.13 0.37 -9.03
CA LEU A 43 8.93 -0.02 -7.63
C LEU A 43 10.16 -0.72 -7.04
N LEU A 44 10.85 -1.55 -7.82
CA LEU A 44 12.05 -2.27 -7.38
C LEU A 44 13.27 -1.34 -7.30
N LYS A 45 13.45 -0.44 -8.27
CA LYS A 45 14.59 0.48 -8.32
C LYS A 45 14.57 1.51 -7.18
N TYR A 46 13.39 1.93 -6.74
CA TYR A 46 13.23 2.97 -5.73
C TYR A 46 12.53 2.39 -4.52
N GLN A 47 13.30 2.17 -3.44
CA GLN A 47 12.83 1.59 -2.19
C GLN A 47 11.62 2.32 -1.56
N ARG A 48 11.41 3.61 -1.87
CA ARG A 48 10.31 4.42 -1.30
C ARG A 48 9.65 5.30 -2.36
N VAL A 49 8.79 4.71 -3.18
CA VAL A 49 8.04 5.44 -4.22
C VAL A 49 6.64 5.81 -3.73
N ARG A 50 6.21 7.03 -4.02
CA ARG A 50 4.79 7.40 -3.92
C ARG A 50 4.16 7.31 -5.30
N VAL A 51 2.85 7.07 -5.36
CA VAL A 51 2.11 7.02 -6.65
C VAL A 51 2.35 8.26 -7.51
N ARG A 52 2.51 9.45 -6.91
CA ARG A 52 2.86 10.67 -7.64
C ARG A 52 4.21 10.60 -8.37
N ASN A 53 5.21 9.99 -7.75
CA ASN A 53 6.52 9.80 -8.37
C ASN A 53 6.42 8.78 -9.52
N LEU A 54 5.58 7.74 -9.38
CA LEU A 54 5.31 6.79 -10.46
C LEU A 54 4.63 7.46 -11.66
N CYS A 55 3.70 8.41 -11.42
CA CYS A 55 3.09 9.21 -12.49
C CYS A 55 4.13 10.07 -13.23
N GLU A 56 5.10 10.65 -12.51
CA GLU A 56 6.17 11.45 -13.12
C GLU A 56 7.13 10.58 -13.96
N MET A 57 7.41 9.36 -13.49
CA MET A 57 8.27 8.40 -14.20
C MET A 57 7.59 7.74 -15.39
N ILE A 58 6.25 7.60 -15.35
CA ILE A 58 5.45 6.94 -16.38
C ILE A 58 4.31 7.89 -16.78
N PRO A 59 4.59 8.90 -17.63
CA PRO A 59 3.64 9.99 -17.93
C PRO A 59 2.41 9.56 -18.73
N ASN A 60 2.42 8.37 -19.33
CA ASN A 60 1.31 7.85 -20.14
C ASN A 60 0.26 7.07 -19.34
N VAL A 61 0.44 6.95 -18.01
CA VAL A 61 -0.47 6.17 -17.17
C VAL A 61 -1.11 7.09 -16.12
N SER A 62 -2.44 7.05 -16.04
CA SER A 62 -3.17 7.84 -15.07
C SER A 62 -2.90 7.37 -13.64
N LYS A 63 -3.00 8.29 -12.68
CA LYS A 63 -2.82 7.99 -11.25
C LYS A 63 -3.72 6.86 -10.75
N SER A 64 -4.98 6.83 -11.21
CA SER A 64 -5.94 5.79 -10.85
C SER A 64 -5.56 4.43 -11.43
N CYS A 65 -5.01 4.40 -12.65
CA CYS A 65 -4.52 3.19 -13.29
C CYS A 65 -3.32 2.63 -12.53
N ILE A 66 -2.34 3.45 -12.15
CA ILE A 66 -1.21 3.02 -11.31
C ILE A 66 -1.69 2.46 -9.97
N HIS A 67 -2.66 3.09 -9.31
CA HIS A 67 -3.21 2.56 -8.06
C HIS A 67 -3.80 1.16 -8.23
N LYS A 68 -4.58 0.92 -9.30
CA LYS A 68 -5.14 -0.40 -9.61
C LYS A 68 -4.07 -1.41 -9.97
N ILE A 69 -3.07 -1.04 -10.76
CA ILE A 69 -1.94 -1.93 -11.11
C ILE A 69 -1.20 -2.36 -9.84
N VAL A 70 -0.90 -1.42 -8.95
CA VAL A 70 -0.17 -1.70 -7.70
C VAL A 70 -0.98 -2.60 -6.76
N ILE A 71 -2.27 -2.34 -6.59
CA ILE A 71 -3.11 -3.04 -5.61
C ILE A 71 -3.69 -4.33 -6.19
N ASP A 72 -4.34 -4.25 -7.34
CA ASP A 72 -5.16 -5.34 -7.90
C ASP A 72 -4.34 -6.33 -8.74
N LEU A 73 -3.32 -5.87 -9.48
CA LEU A 73 -2.47 -6.76 -10.30
C LEU A 73 -1.23 -7.25 -9.57
N LEU A 74 -0.50 -6.34 -8.94
CA LEU A 74 0.76 -6.65 -8.28
C LEU A 74 0.57 -7.06 -6.80
N GLY A 75 -0.63 -6.92 -6.25
CA GLY A 75 -0.97 -7.36 -4.89
C GLY A 75 -0.34 -6.54 -3.76
N TYR A 76 0.19 -5.34 -4.04
CA TYR A 76 0.81 -4.50 -3.01
C TYR A 76 -0.27 -3.74 -2.21
N ALA A 77 -0.54 -4.20 -0.98
CA ALA A 77 -1.47 -3.52 -0.06
C ALA A 77 -0.99 -2.11 0.37
N LYS A 78 0.31 -1.85 0.28
CA LYS A 78 0.94 -0.55 0.53
C LYS A 78 2.20 -0.50 -0.32
N VAL A 79 2.55 0.67 -0.87
CA VAL A 79 3.86 0.86 -1.52
C VAL A 79 4.92 0.92 -0.42
N CYS A 80 5.22 -0.26 0.10
CA CYS A 80 6.32 -0.52 1.01
C CYS A 80 7.47 -1.05 0.14
N ALA A 81 8.68 -0.65 0.49
CA ALA A 81 9.89 -1.29 0.01
C ALA A 81 9.73 -2.82 0.11
N ARG A 82 9.73 -3.52 -1.03
CA ARG A 82 9.92 -4.97 -1.01
C ARG A 82 11.40 -5.18 -0.73
N ILE A 83 11.74 -5.57 0.49
CA ILE A 83 13.11 -5.97 0.83
C ILE A 83 13.31 -7.32 0.14
N GLU A 84 14.28 -7.42 -0.76
CA GLU A 84 14.68 -8.69 -1.38
C GLU A 84 14.94 -9.74 -0.29
N GLU A 85 14.57 -11.00 -0.54
CA GLU A 85 14.74 -12.07 0.45
C GLU A 85 16.20 -12.23 0.89
N GLU A 86 17.16 -11.95 -0.01
CA GLU A 86 18.59 -11.96 0.30
C GLU A 86 18.99 -10.86 1.30
N LEU A 87 18.38 -9.67 1.21
CA LEU A 87 18.66 -8.55 2.10
C LEU A 87 17.84 -8.60 3.41
N LYS A 88 16.78 -9.42 3.45
CA LYS A 88 15.93 -9.53 4.63
C LYS A 88 16.67 -10.06 5.83
N GLU A 89 17.43 -11.15 5.69
CA GLU A 89 18.13 -11.72 6.84
C GLU A 89 19.25 -10.82 7.33
N GLU A 90 19.95 -10.12 6.44
CA GLU A 90 20.95 -9.13 6.81
C GLU A 90 20.31 -7.96 7.60
N VAL A 91 19.24 -7.36 7.06
CA VAL A 91 18.51 -6.27 7.73
C VAL A 91 17.92 -6.74 9.06
N LEU A 92 17.32 -7.93 9.10
CA LEU A 92 16.76 -8.48 10.32
C LEU A 92 17.85 -8.81 11.36
N SER A 93 19.01 -9.29 10.94
CA SER A 93 20.15 -9.53 11.84
C SER A 93 20.68 -8.21 12.41
N TYR A 94 20.83 -7.18 11.58
CA TYR A 94 21.21 -5.83 12.01
C TYR A 94 20.19 -5.27 12.98
N LEU A 95 18.90 -5.33 12.66
CA LEU A 95 17.84 -4.84 13.54
C LEU A 95 17.79 -5.63 14.84
N ARG A 96 17.96 -6.95 14.82
CA ARG A 96 18.00 -7.78 16.03
C ARG A 96 19.21 -7.45 16.91
N GLY A 97 20.39 -7.23 16.33
CA GLY A 97 21.60 -6.87 17.07
C GLY A 97 21.62 -5.43 17.59
N THR A 98 21.08 -4.49 16.82
CA THR A 98 21.07 -3.06 17.16
C THR A 98 19.85 -2.67 18.02
N ALA A 99 18.79 -3.47 17.97
CA ALA A 99 17.58 -3.26 18.76
C ALA A 99 17.91 -3.18 20.25
N GLU A 100 18.73 -4.09 20.77
CA GLU A 100 19.00 -4.13 22.21
C GLU A 100 19.64 -2.83 22.70
N ASP A 101 20.64 -2.29 22.01
CA ASP A 101 21.30 -1.04 22.40
C ASP A 101 20.39 0.18 22.24
N ILE A 102 19.61 0.24 21.16
CA ILE A 102 18.66 1.31 20.89
C ILE A 102 17.52 1.30 21.93
N TYR A 103 16.93 0.13 22.20
CA TYR A 103 15.87 -0.03 23.19
C TYR A 103 16.40 0.25 24.59
N ASN A 104 17.57 -0.27 24.96
CA ASN A 104 18.18 -0.01 26.26
C ASN A 104 18.51 1.47 26.46
N SER A 105 19.04 2.14 25.42
CA SER A 105 19.27 3.60 25.43
C SER A 105 17.96 4.38 25.57
N GLY A 106 16.92 3.97 24.85
CA GLY A 106 15.57 4.55 24.94
C GLY A 106 14.96 4.39 26.33
N MET A 107 15.01 3.18 26.90
CA MET A 107 14.50 2.89 28.25
C MET A 107 15.23 3.71 29.32
N LYS A 108 16.56 3.82 29.22
CA LYS A 108 17.36 4.66 30.13
C LYS A 108 16.93 6.13 30.07
N LYS A 109 16.71 6.67 28.86
CA LYS A 109 16.19 8.05 28.70
C LYS A 109 14.81 8.21 29.31
N MET A 110 13.95 7.20 29.20
CA MET A 110 12.61 7.21 29.77
C MET A 110 12.63 7.26 31.30
N VAL A 111 13.48 6.43 31.94
CA VAL A 111 13.68 6.44 33.40
C VAL A 111 14.20 7.81 33.85
N HIS A 112 15.18 8.36 33.14
CA HIS A 112 15.72 9.69 33.44
C HIS A 112 14.67 10.79 33.35
N ARG A 113 13.83 10.81 32.30
CA ARG A 113 12.72 11.77 32.16
C ARG A 113 11.74 11.65 33.30
N MET A 114 11.35 10.41 33.64
CA MET A 114 10.41 10.16 34.72
C MET A 114 10.96 10.61 36.06
N GLN A 115 12.24 10.35 36.36
CA GLN A 115 12.89 10.86 37.56
C GLN A 115 12.87 12.39 37.59
N LYS A 116 13.18 13.03 36.47
CA LYS A 116 13.18 14.49 36.34
C LYS A 116 11.78 15.10 36.50
N CYS A 117 10.73 14.42 36.05
CA CYS A 117 9.34 14.80 36.35
C CYS A 117 9.06 14.76 37.85
N ILE A 118 9.50 13.70 38.54
CA ILE A 118 9.30 13.53 39.98
C ILE A 118 10.04 14.65 40.74
N ASP A 119 11.30 14.90 40.39
CA ASP A 119 12.15 15.91 41.05
C ASP A 119 11.60 17.34 40.86
N LEU A 120 10.95 17.61 39.72
CA LEU A 120 10.32 18.89 39.40
C LEU A 120 8.83 18.94 39.78
N ASN A 121 8.35 17.97 40.58
CA ASN A 121 6.96 17.87 41.03
C ASN A 121 5.92 17.99 39.88
N GLY A 122 6.25 17.43 38.72
CA GLY A 122 5.42 17.43 37.52
C GLY A 122 5.62 18.60 36.56
N ASP A 123 6.44 19.60 36.86
CA ASP A 123 6.67 20.80 36.01
C ASP A 123 7.74 20.56 34.91
N TYR A 124 7.84 19.34 34.41
CA TYR A 124 8.83 18.97 33.40
C TYR A 124 8.25 18.93 31.98
N VAL A 125 8.87 19.69 31.07
CA VAL A 125 8.59 19.66 29.63
C VAL A 125 9.90 19.52 28.86
N GLU A 126 10.01 18.51 28.00
CA GLU A 126 11.13 18.39 27.05
C GLU A 126 10.97 19.39 25.90
N LYS A 127 12.05 20.12 25.59
CA LYS A 127 12.18 20.99 24.43
C LYS A 127 12.86 20.28 23.28
#